data_AF-S2E206-F1
#
_entry.id   AF-S2E206-F1
#
_cell.length_a   1.000
_cell.length_b   1.000
_cell.length_c   1.000
_cell.angle_alpha   90.00
_cell.angle_beta   90.00
_cell.angle_gamma   90.00
#
_symmetry.space_group_name_H-M   'P 1'
#
loop_
_entity.id
_entity.type
_entity.pdbx_description
1 polymer ?
#
loop_
_entity_poly.entity_id
_entity_poly.type
_entity_poly.pdbx_seq_one_letter_code
_entity_poly.pdbx_strand_id
1 'polypeptide(L)'
;MYQLTEEKKETDFFKQVVDKTLSINNEINRALKSIKAINGRTHMLSITAKIEANRTGDIGKKFLVVSNSIDELSAKTDNVLDKMKSETIQEIETISRIIENKSVSIKGNRLANLALTNIKIVERNLFERSADIRWWATDDVLINSLVRDEQDEYKNSHERLNQILNSYSVYHDLILCDVDGICKSTGAEKFGFSGQNFSDSLWFKSAINTDNGTCYG
;
A
#
# COMPACT_ATOMS: atom_id res chain seq x y z
N MET A 1 14.66 1.97 2.45
CA MET A 1 14.74 1.35 3.80
C MET A 1 13.56 1.73 4.70
N TYR A 2 13.15 3.00 4.79
CA TYR A 2 12.03 3.47 5.63
C TYR A 2 10.63 2.87 5.30
N GLN A 3 10.30 2.64 4.02
CA GLN A 3 8.98 2.09 3.63
C GLN A 3 8.80 0.61 4.01
N LEU A 4 9.87 -0.20 3.93
CA LEU A 4 9.87 -1.61 4.34
C LEU A 4 9.68 -1.79 5.87
N THR A 5 10.16 -0.83 6.66
CA THR A 5 9.97 -0.82 8.12
C THR A 5 8.54 -0.45 8.53
N GLU A 6 7.84 0.40 7.78
CA GLU A 6 6.42 0.68 8.03
C GLU A 6 5.53 -0.49 7.65
N GLU A 7 5.82 -1.16 6.52
CA GLU A 7 5.03 -2.28 6.01
C GLU A 7 5.04 -3.49 6.96
N LYS A 8 6.21 -3.73 7.58
CA LYS A 8 6.37 -4.71 8.65
C LYS A 8 5.60 -4.30 9.91
N LYS A 9 5.62 -3.02 10.30
CA LYS A 9 4.86 -2.49 11.45
C LYS A 9 3.34 -2.54 11.25
N GLU A 10 2.83 -2.24 10.06
CA GLU A 10 1.40 -2.26 9.76
C GLU A 10 0.86 -3.69 9.69
N THR A 11 1.59 -4.61 9.06
CA THR A 11 1.20 -6.04 9.04
C THR A 11 1.24 -6.62 10.45
N ASP A 12 2.21 -6.20 11.26
CA ASP A 12 2.30 -6.59 12.66
C ASP A 12 1.15 -5.98 13.49
N PHE A 13 0.75 -4.73 13.21
CA PHE A 13 -0.40 -4.10 13.87
C PHE A 13 -1.70 -4.87 13.66
N PHE A 14 -2.08 -5.17 12.41
CA PHE A 14 -3.34 -5.90 12.14
C PHE A 14 -3.34 -7.29 12.76
N LYS A 15 -2.19 -7.98 12.73
CA LYS A 15 -2.03 -9.28 13.38
C LYS A 15 -2.20 -9.16 14.89
N GLN A 16 -1.56 -8.17 15.52
CA GLN A 16 -1.71 -7.91 16.95
C GLN A 16 -3.16 -7.59 17.35
N VAL A 17 -3.89 -6.83 16.53
CA VAL A 17 -5.31 -6.53 16.81
C VAL A 17 -6.14 -7.81 16.75
N VAL A 18 -5.96 -8.65 15.72
CA VAL A 18 -6.66 -9.95 15.62
C VAL A 18 -6.34 -10.84 16.81
N ASP A 19 -5.07 -10.96 17.18
CA ASP A 19 -4.64 -11.76 18.33
C ASP A 19 -5.24 -11.23 19.64
N LYS A 20 -5.33 -9.91 19.81
CA LYS A 20 -5.95 -9.28 20.98
C LYS A 20 -7.46 -9.52 21.03
N THR A 21 -8.15 -9.45 19.90
CA THR A 21 -9.58 -9.75 19.78
C THR A 21 -9.86 -11.21 20.16
N LEU A 22 -9.01 -12.16 19.74
CA LEU A 22 -9.11 -13.56 20.15
C LEU A 22 -8.86 -13.75 21.65
N SER A 23 -7.90 -13.03 22.22
CA SER A 23 -7.65 -13.06 23.67
C SER A 23 -8.86 -12.57 24.47
N ILE A 24 -9.48 -11.46 24.03
CA ILE A 24 -10.69 -10.91 24.65
C ILE A 24 -11.83 -11.93 24.59
N ASN A 25 -12.03 -12.61 23.45
CA ASN A 25 -13.04 -13.66 23.32
C ASN A 25 -12.84 -14.77 24.37
N ASN A 26 -11.60 -15.21 24.57
CA ASN A 26 -11.27 -16.24 25.55
C ASN A 26 -11.47 -15.80 27.00
N GLU A 27 -11.22 -14.53 27.31
CA GLU A 27 -11.49 -13.96 28.64
C GLU A 27 -12.99 -13.84 28.90
N ILE A 28 -13.77 -13.35 27.95
CA ILE A 28 -15.22 -13.22 28.07
C ILE A 28 -15.88 -14.59 28.22
N ASN A 29 -15.46 -15.58 27.43
CA ASN A 29 -15.96 -16.95 27.56
C ASN A 29 -15.65 -17.56 28.94
N ARG A 30 -14.48 -17.26 29.52
CA ARG A 30 -14.16 -17.67 30.88
C ARG A 30 -15.05 -16.98 31.91
N ALA A 31 -15.26 -15.67 31.78
CA ALA A 31 -16.13 -14.91 32.68
C ALA A 31 -17.59 -15.43 32.63
N LEU A 32 -18.15 -15.63 31.43
CA LEU A 32 -19.51 -16.17 31.26
C LEU A 32 -19.68 -17.56 31.88
N LYS A 33 -18.69 -18.45 31.70
CA LYS A 33 -18.69 -19.78 32.34
C LYS A 33 -18.69 -19.67 33.87
N SER A 34 -17.87 -18.78 34.43
CA SER A 34 -17.82 -18.56 35.88
C SER A 34 -19.14 -18.03 36.42
N ILE A 35 -19.78 -17.06 35.75
CA ILE A 35 -21.07 -16.52 36.19
C ILE A 35 -22.16 -17.59 36.09
N LYS A 36 -22.16 -18.41 35.02
CA LYS A 36 -23.11 -19.53 34.87
C LYS A 36 -22.96 -20.57 35.99
N ALA A 37 -21.72 -20.87 36.39
CA ALA A 37 -21.45 -21.76 37.52
C ALA A 37 -21.93 -21.18 38.87
N ILE A 38 -21.75 -19.87 39.09
CA ILE A 38 -22.27 -19.17 40.28
C ILE A 38 -23.80 -19.21 40.27
N ASN A 39 -24.43 -18.89 39.13
CA ASN A 39 -25.88 -18.90 39.00
C ASN A 39 -26.48 -20.29 39.27
N GLY A 40 -25.84 -21.35 38.76
CA GLY A 40 -26.25 -22.72 39.04
C GLY A 40 -26.17 -23.09 40.54
N ARG A 41 -25.15 -22.61 41.26
CA ARG A 41 -25.06 -22.79 42.73
C ARG A 41 -26.13 -22.01 43.47
N THR A 42 -26.40 -20.77 43.05
CA THR A 42 -27.47 -19.93 43.61
C THR A 42 -28.85 -20.58 43.42
N HIS A 43 -29.10 -21.13 42.23
CA HIS A 43 -30.34 -21.85 41.96
C HIS A 43 -30.49 -23.12 42.83
N MET A 44 -29.42 -23.89 43.02
CA MET A 44 -29.44 -25.04 43.93
C MET A 44 -29.69 -24.64 45.40
N LEU A 45 -29.07 -23.55 45.87
CA LEU A 45 -29.31 -23.03 47.22
C LEU A 45 -30.76 -22.59 47.40
N SER A 46 -31.35 -21.96 46.38
CA SER A 46 -32.76 -21.64 46.37
C SER A 46 -33.64 -22.89 46.47
N ILE A 47 -33.40 -23.92 45.66
CA ILE A 47 -34.16 -25.18 45.72
C ILE A 47 -34.04 -25.81 47.12
N THR A 48 -32.84 -25.82 47.70
CA THR A 48 -32.60 -26.36 49.03
C THR A 48 -33.38 -25.58 50.09
N ALA A 49 -33.36 -24.24 50.01
CA ALA A 49 -34.12 -23.38 50.90
C ALA A 49 -35.64 -23.58 50.73
N LYS A 50 -36.11 -23.82 49.50
CA LYS A 50 -37.51 -24.14 49.18
C LYS A 50 -37.97 -25.44 49.85
N ILE A 51 -37.14 -26.48 49.78
CA ILE A 51 -37.39 -27.78 50.42
C ILE A 51 -37.48 -27.62 51.94
N GLU A 52 -36.50 -26.92 52.53
CA GLU A 52 -36.43 -26.73 53.98
C GLU A 52 -37.58 -25.85 54.51
N ALA A 53 -37.96 -24.82 53.75
CA ALA A 53 -39.12 -23.96 54.03
C ALA A 53 -40.43 -24.75 54.01
N ASN A 54 -40.62 -25.65 53.04
CA ASN A 54 -41.79 -26.53 53.01
C ASN A 54 -41.78 -27.53 54.17
N ARG A 55 -40.61 -28.01 54.60
CA ARG A 55 -40.45 -28.95 55.71
C ARG A 55 -40.83 -28.35 57.07
N THR A 56 -40.55 -27.06 57.29
CA THR A 56 -40.84 -26.35 58.55
C THR A 56 -42.27 -25.79 58.65
N GLY A 57 -43.13 -26.06 57.66
CA GLY A 57 -44.54 -25.70 57.69
C GLY A 57 -44.78 -24.18 57.75
N ASP A 58 -45.63 -23.72 58.66
CA ASP A 58 -46.03 -22.31 58.75
C ASP A 58 -44.86 -21.34 59.01
N ILE A 59 -43.80 -21.79 59.69
CA ILE A 59 -42.61 -20.98 59.99
C ILE A 59 -41.81 -20.69 58.71
N GLY A 60 -41.80 -21.63 57.75
CA GLY A 60 -41.03 -21.53 56.51
C GLY A 60 -41.65 -20.65 55.44
N LYS A 61 -42.92 -20.21 55.58
CA LYS A 61 -43.65 -19.43 54.56
C LYS A 61 -42.90 -18.17 54.09
N LYS A 62 -42.22 -17.44 54.99
CA LYS A 62 -41.43 -16.25 54.63
C LYS A 62 -40.16 -16.61 53.85
N PHE A 63 -39.52 -17.73 54.17
CA PHE A 63 -38.35 -18.23 53.43
C PHE A 63 -38.73 -18.72 52.02
N LEU A 64 -39.95 -19.26 51.85
CA LEU A 64 -40.45 -19.69 50.55
C LEU A 64 -40.56 -18.54 49.54
N VAL A 65 -40.98 -17.35 50.01
CA VAL A 65 -41.04 -16.14 49.16
C VAL A 65 -39.65 -15.76 48.66
N VAL A 66 -38.65 -15.74 49.56
CA VAL A 66 -37.26 -15.41 49.21
C VAL A 66 -36.69 -16.42 48.21
N SER A 67 -36.90 -17.72 48.44
CA SER A 67 -36.45 -18.77 47.50
C SER A 67 -37.10 -18.60 46.12
N ASN A 68 -38.40 -18.38 46.03
CA ASN A 68 -39.06 -18.13 44.74
C ASN A 68 -38.46 -16.93 43.99
N SER A 69 -38.14 -15.85 44.70
CA SER A 69 -37.47 -14.69 44.10
C SER A 69 -36.06 -15.02 43.61
N ILE A 70 -35.31 -15.86 44.31
CA ILE A 70 -33.97 -16.31 43.88
C ILE A 70 -34.05 -17.24 42.67
N ASP A 71 -35.05 -18.14 42.61
CA ASP A 71 -35.30 -18.99 41.43
C ASP A 71 -35.60 -18.13 40.20
N GLU A 72 -36.51 -17.16 40.34
CA GLU A 72 -36.87 -16.26 39.24
C GLU A 72 -35.68 -15.41 38.79
N LEU A 73 -34.88 -14.90 39.75
CA LEU A 73 -33.64 -14.19 39.46
C LEU A 73 -32.65 -15.08 38.72
N SER A 74 -32.47 -16.33 39.14
CA SER A 74 -31.54 -17.27 38.50
C SER A 74 -31.94 -17.57 37.06
N ALA A 75 -33.24 -17.78 36.80
CA ALA A 75 -33.76 -17.98 35.44
C ALA A 75 -33.58 -16.73 34.54
N LYS A 76 -33.77 -15.53 35.09
CA LYS A 76 -33.48 -14.27 34.39
C LYS A 76 -31.98 -14.14 34.09
N THR A 77 -31.12 -14.49 35.04
CA THR A 77 -29.67 -14.45 34.87
C THR A 77 -29.21 -15.44 33.79
N ASP A 78 -29.77 -16.65 33.71
CA ASP A 78 -29.42 -17.60 32.64
C ASP A 78 -29.77 -17.06 31.24
N ASN A 79 -30.96 -16.45 31.09
CA ASN A 79 -31.34 -15.81 29.83
C ASN A 79 -30.39 -14.68 29.44
N VAL A 80 -29.98 -13.84 30.41
CA VAL A 80 -29.01 -12.77 30.16
C VAL A 80 -27.64 -13.33 29.76
N LEU A 81 -27.16 -14.39 30.42
CA LEU A 81 -25.89 -15.03 30.10
C LEU A 81 -25.87 -15.63 28.70
N ASP A 82 -26.96 -16.30 28.30
CA ASP A 82 -27.06 -16.90 26.97
C ASP A 82 -27.17 -15.83 25.88
N LYS A 83 -27.90 -14.73 26.15
CA LYS A 83 -27.95 -13.56 25.26
C LYS A 83 -26.59 -12.89 25.12
N MET A 84 -25.91 -12.59 26.24
CA MET A 84 -24.57 -11.99 26.23
C MET A 84 -23.57 -12.87 25.46
N LYS A 85 -23.61 -14.19 25.68
CA LYS A 85 -22.76 -15.13 24.93
C LYS A 85 -22.98 -15.00 23.42
N SER A 86 -24.24 -14.98 22.98
CA SER A 86 -24.57 -14.86 21.56
C SER A 86 -24.13 -13.51 20.97
N GLU A 87 -24.49 -12.41 21.62
CA GLU A 87 -24.21 -11.05 21.13
C GLU A 87 -22.70 -10.79 21.08
N THR A 88 -21.96 -11.13 22.14
CA THR A 88 -20.51 -10.88 22.18
C THR A 88 -19.75 -11.72 21.15
N ILE A 89 -20.09 -13.01 20.98
CA ILE A 89 -19.43 -13.85 19.97
C ILE A 89 -19.67 -13.28 18.57
N GLN A 90 -20.90 -12.87 18.27
CA GLN A 90 -21.27 -12.29 16.99
C GLN A 90 -20.55 -10.95 16.71
N GLU A 91 -20.42 -10.08 17.72
CA GLU A 91 -19.68 -8.83 17.61
C GLU A 91 -18.19 -9.06 17.36
N ILE A 92 -17.57 -10.01 18.08
CA ILE A 92 -16.15 -10.36 17.93
C ILE A 92 -15.86 -10.90 16.53
N GLU A 93 -16.71 -11.77 16.00
CA GLU A 93 -16.60 -12.26 14.62
C GLU A 93 -16.74 -11.15 13.59
N THR A 94 -17.67 -10.21 13.83
CA THR A 94 -17.89 -9.07 12.95
C THR A 94 -16.68 -8.14 12.94
N ILE A 95 -16.11 -7.83 14.10
CA ILE A 95 -14.90 -7.02 14.23
C ILE A 95 -13.73 -7.70 13.50
N SER A 96 -13.54 -9.00 13.71
CA SER A 96 -12.46 -9.77 13.05
C SER A 96 -12.54 -9.67 11.54
N ARG A 97 -13.75 -9.83 10.97
CA ARG A 97 -14.00 -9.72 9.53
C ARG A 97 -13.75 -8.31 8.99
N ILE A 98 -14.18 -7.28 9.72
CA ILE A 98 -13.95 -5.88 9.33
C ILE A 98 -12.45 -5.57 9.30
N ILE A 99 -11.71 -6.03 10.31
CA ILE A 99 -10.26 -5.83 10.40
C ILE A 99 -9.55 -6.49 9.21
N GLU A 100 -9.89 -7.74 8.90
CA GLU A 100 -9.28 -8.48 7.78
C GLU A 100 -9.52 -7.77 6.44
N ASN A 101 -10.79 -7.43 6.15
CA ASN A 101 -11.15 -6.72 4.92
C ASN A 101 -10.47 -5.35 4.82
N LYS A 102 -10.39 -4.62 5.94
CA LYS A 102 -9.75 -3.29 5.97
C LYS A 102 -8.23 -3.41 5.79
N SER A 103 -7.60 -4.44 6.36
CA SER A 103 -6.17 -4.70 6.19
C SER A 103 -5.82 -4.91 4.72
N VAL A 104 -6.59 -5.73 4.00
CA VAL A 104 -6.40 -5.97 2.56
C VAL A 104 -6.58 -4.67 1.77
N SER A 105 -7.63 -3.90 2.06
CA SER A 105 -7.92 -2.64 1.37
C SER A 105 -6.83 -1.58 1.57
N ILE A 106 -6.29 -1.43 2.78
CA ILE A 106 -5.20 -0.48 3.07
C ILE A 106 -3.94 -0.85 2.30
N LYS A 107 -3.57 -2.14 2.30
CA LYS A 107 -2.42 -2.64 1.54
C LYS A 107 -2.59 -2.39 0.05
N GLY A 108 -3.76 -2.72 -0.50
CA GLY A 108 -4.09 -2.48 -1.91
C GLY A 108 -3.98 -1.01 -2.30
N ASN A 109 -4.55 -0.11 -1.51
CA ASN A 109 -4.47 1.33 -1.75
C ASN A 109 -3.03 1.86 -1.70
N ARG A 110 -2.22 1.39 -0.76
CA ARG A 110 -0.83 1.82 -0.65
C ARG A 110 0.01 1.36 -1.84
N LEU A 111 -0.15 0.10 -2.27
CA LEU A 111 0.51 -0.41 -3.48
C LEU A 111 0.09 0.38 -4.72
N ALA A 112 -1.19 0.67 -4.87
CA ALA A 112 -1.69 1.50 -5.97
C ALA A 112 -1.09 2.91 -5.94
N ASN A 113 -1.00 3.53 -4.76
CA ASN A 113 -0.38 4.85 -4.60
C ASN A 113 1.11 4.86 -4.93
N LEU A 114 1.84 3.82 -4.54
CA LEU A 114 3.26 3.66 -4.88
C LEU A 114 3.44 3.49 -6.40
N ALA A 115 2.63 2.63 -7.02
CA ALA A 115 2.64 2.46 -8.47
C ALA A 115 2.36 3.78 -9.20
N LEU A 116 1.31 4.50 -8.78
CA LEU A 116 0.96 5.81 -9.35
C LEU A 116 2.09 6.83 -9.18
N THR A 117 2.74 6.85 -8.02
CA THR A 117 3.87 7.75 -7.77
C THR A 117 5.05 7.43 -8.68
N ASN A 118 5.39 6.15 -8.84
CA ASN A 118 6.47 5.72 -9.73
C ASN A 118 6.15 6.05 -11.19
N ILE A 119 4.91 5.80 -11.65
CA ILE A 119 4.46 6.16 -13.01
C ILE A 119 4.64 7.67 -13.23
N LYS A 120 4.22 8.51 -12.29
CA LYS A 120 4.37 9.96 -12.40
C LYS A 120 5.82 10.42 -12.45
N ILE A 121 6.71 9.77 -11.70
CA ILE A 121 8.14 10.07 -11.76
C ILE A 121 8.67 9.76 -13.15
N VAL A 122 8.35 8.59 -13.71
CA VAL A 122 8.76 8.20 -15.06
C VAL A 122 8.19 9.14 -16.11
N GLU A 123 6.90 9.43 -16.06
CA GLU A 123 6.21 10.35 -16.97
C GLU A 123 6.87 11.74 -16.96
N ARG A 124 7.10 12.29 -15.76
CA ARG A 124 7.78 13.58 -15.62
C ARG A 124 9.21 13.54 -16.16
N ASN A 125 9.95 12.47 -15.89
CA ASN A 125 11.31 12.32 -16.41
C ASN A 125 11.31 12.27 -17.95
N LEU A 126 10.40 11.49 -18.56
CA LEU A 126 10.29 11.40 -20.01
C LEU A 126 9.84 12.73 -20.63
N PHE A 127 8.92 13.43 -19.98
CA PHE A 127 8.46 14.75 -20.41
C PHE A 127 9.59 15.77 -20.40
N GLU A 128 10.34 15.89 -19.29
CA GLU A 128 11.49 16.80 -19.15
C GLU A 128 12.56 16.48 -20.21
N ARG A 129 12.90 15.19 -20.41
CA ARG A 129 13.86 14.78 -21.45
C ARG A 129 13.40 15.12 -22.87
N SER A 130 12.11 14.96 -23.16
CA SER A 130 11.58 15.35 -24.48
C SER A 130 11.74 16.85 -24.73
N ALA A 131 11.60 17.67 -23.68
CA ALA A 131 11.79 19.11 -23.77
C ALA A 131 13.27 19.49 -23.93
N ASP A 132 14.15 18.86 -23.16
CA ASP A 132 15.61 19.06 -23.27
C ASP A 132 16.11 18.73 -24.69
N ILE A 133 15.74 17.56 -25.23
CA ILE A 133 16.17 17.13 -26.57
C ILE A 133 15.68 18.10 -27.65
N ARG A 134 14.44 18.59 -27.55
CA ARG A 134 13.92 19.61 -28.48
C ARG A 134 14.73 20.90 -28.41
N TRP A 135 15.10 21.34 -27.20
CA TRP A 135 15.90 22.54 -27.03
C TRP A 135 17.30 22.36 -27.64
N TRP A 136 17.93 21.20 -27.45
CA TRP A 136 19.23 20.87 -28.06
C TRP A 136 19.15 20.76 -29.58
N ALA A 137 18.08 20.17 -30.12
CA ALA A 137 17.88 20.03 -31.56
C ALA A 137 17.76 21.40 -32.28
N THR A 138 17.43 22.46 -31.54
CA THR A 138 17.37 23.84 -32.04
C THR A 138 18.62 24.67 -31.74
N ASP A 139 19.70 24.05 -31.26
CA ASP A 139 20.94 24.77 -30.95
C ASP A 139 21.68 25.18 -32.23
N ASP A 140 21.92 26.49 -32.38
CA ASP A 140 22.54 27.07 -33.57
C ASP A 140 23.93 26.48 -33.87
N VAL A 141 24.72 26.12 -32.86
CA VAL A 141 26.06 25.55 -33.07
C VAL A 141 25.95 24.17 -33.72
N LEU A 142 24.98 23.37 -33.28
CA LEU A 142 24.76 22.02 -33.80
C LEU A 142 24.15 22.05 -35.21
N ILE A 143 23.22 22.98 -35.47
CA ILE A 143 22.61 23.13 -36.79
C ILE A 143 23.64 23.63 -37.80
N ASN A 144 24.38 24.69 -37.46
CA ASN A 144 25.33 25.30 -38.39
C ASN A 144 26.47 24.36 -38.76
N SER A 145 26.90 23.45 -37.89
CA SER A 145 27.93 22.47 -38.23
C SER A 145 27.47 21.44 -39.27
N LEU A 146 26.20 21.03 -39.22
CA LEU A 146 25.61 20.17 -40.24
C LEU A 146 25.38 20.92 -41.56
N VAL A 147 25.04 22.21 -41.51
CA VAL A 147 24.83 23.03 -42.72
C VAL A 147 26.14 23.34 -43.44
N ARG A 148 27.22 23.61 -42.70
CA ARG A 148 28.55 23.91 -43.27
C ARG A 148 29.30 22.64 -43.70
N ASP A 149 29.11 21.53 -42.98
CA ASP A 149 29.76 20.23 -43.24
C ASP A 149 31.30 20.34 -43.29
N GLU A 150 31.88 21.07 -42.33
CA GLU A 150 33.33 21.28 -42.21
C GLU A 150 33.88 20.66 -40.92
N GLN A 151 35.09 20.11 -40.99
CA GLN A 151 35.74 19.42 -39.86
C GLN A 151 35.92 20.32 -38.63
N ASP A 152 36.24 21.60 -38.84
CA ASP A 152 36.43 22.57 -37.76
C ASP A 152 35.12 22.88 -37.03
N GLU A 153 33.98 22.87 -37.72
CA GLU A 153 32.66 23.10 -37.11
C GLU A 153 32.19 21.89 -36.29
N TYR A 154 32.60 20.67 -36.66
CA TYR A 154 32.33 19.48 -35.85
C TYR A 154 33.10 19.47 -34.53
N LYS A 155 34.24 20.15 -34.45
CA LYS A 155 34.94 20.40 -33.19
C LYS A 155 34.16 21.34 -32.28
N ASN A 156 33.62 22.45 -32.82
CA ASN A 156 32.75 23.37 -32.07
C ASN A 156 31.49 22.64 -31.55
N SER A 157 30.91 21.78 -32.37
CA SER A 157 29.76 20.95 -31.98
C SER A 157 30.10 19.96 -30.88
N HIS A 158 31.28 19.34 -30.93
CA HIS A 158 31.76 18.44 -29.88
C HIS A 158 31.87 19.18 -28.55
N GLU A 159 32.50 20.35 -28.53
CA GLU A 159 32.62 21.19 -27.34
C GLU A 159 31.24 21.60 -26.79
N ARG A 160 30.30 21.94 -27.67
CA ARG A 160 28.93 22.27 -27.29
C ARG A 160 28.18 21.08 -26.68
N LEU A 161 28.21 19.91 -27.33
CA LEU A 161 27.61 18.68 -26.83
C LEU A 161 28.23 18.26 -25.49
N ASN A 162 29.54 18.43 -25.32
CA ASN A 162 30.23 18.15 -24.08
C ASN A 162 29.76 19.06 -22.93
N GLN A 163 29.60 20.37 -23.17
CA GLN A 163 29.04 21.29 -22.19
C GLN A 163 27.62 20.90 -21.75
N ILE A 164 26.78 20.52 -22.71
CA ILE A 164 25.41 20.05 -22.45
C ILE A 164 25.46 18.76 -21.62
N LEU A 165 26.25 17.77 -22.03
CA LEU A 165 26.39 16.49 -21.34
C LEU A 165 26.87 16.64 -19.89
N ASN A 166 27.80 17.56 -19.64
CA ASN A 166 28.28 17.87 -18.28
C ASN A 166 27.20 18.53 -17.41
N SER A 167 26.26 19.26 -18.03
CA SER A 167 25.12 19.88 -17.34
C SER A 167 23.97 18.88 -17.10
N TYR A 168 23.89 17.82 -17.93
CA TYR A 168 22.85 16.79 -17.90
C TYR A 168 23.46 15.38 -17.76
N SER A 169 24.00 15.09 -16.58
CA SER A 169 24.74 13.85 -16.28
C SER A 169 23.93 12.54 -16.32
N VAL A 170 22.62 12.62 -16.56
CA VAL A 170 21.74 11.46 -16.70
C VAL A 170 21.97 10.73 -18.03
N TYR A 171 22.51 11.42 -19.02
CA TYR A 171 22.86 10.84 -20.32
C TYR A 171 24.27 10.27 -20.29
N HIS A 172 24.47 9.16 -20.99
CA HIS A 172 25.81 8.61 -21.16
C HIS A 172 26.61 9.41 -22.20
N ASP A 173 25.96 9.81 -23.28
CA ASP A 173 26.51 10.59 -24.39
C ASP A 173 25.37 11.31 -25.14
N LEU A 174 25.73 12.28 -25.96
CA LEU A 174 24.87 12.95 -26.94
C LEU A 174 25.55 12.85 -28.30
N ILE A 175 24.82 12.44 -29.33
CA ILE A 175 25.35 12.29 -30.68
C ILE A 175 24.61 13.19 -31.65
N LEU A 176 25.36 13.80 -32.57
CA LEU A 176 24.84 14.58 -33.69
C LEU A 176 25.02 13.77 -34.96
N CYS A 177 23.91 13.42 -35.61
CA CYS A 177 23.90 12.70 -36.88
C CYS A 177 23.41 13.60 -38.02
N ASP A 178 23.94 13.38 -39.22
CA ASP A 178 23.36 13.96 -40.43
C ASP A 178 22.10 13.21 -40.90
N VAL A 179 21.51 13.67 -42.00
CA VAL A 179 20.27 13.08 -42.57
C VAL A 179 20.48 11.67 -43.12
N ASP A 180 21.72 11.27 -43.39
CA ASP A 180 22.09 9.93 -43.84
C ASP A 180 22.39 8.98 -42.66
N GLY A 181 22.28 9.49 -41.42
CA GLY A 181 22.49 8.73 -40.19
C GLY A 181 23.94 8.59 -39.77
N ILE A 182 24.87 9.30 -40.40
CA ILE A 182 26.28 9.29 -40.01
C ILE A 182 26.46 10.22 -38.80
N CYS A 183 27.02 9.69 -37.72
CA CYS A 183 27.36 10.48 -36.55
C CYS A 183 28.57 11.37 -36.84
N LYS A 184 28.36 12.68 -36.88
CA LYS A 184 29.39 13.69 -37.19
C LYS A 184 30.11 14.20 -35.94
N SER A 185 29.41 14.22 -34.79
CA SER A 185 29.97 14.72 -33.53
C SER A 185 29.32 14.04 -32.33
N THR A 186 30.05 13.95 -31.22
CA THR A 186 29.59 13.34 -29.96
C THR A 186 29.91 14.26 -28.78
N GLY A 187 29.23 14.11 -27.64
CA GLY A 187 29.54 14.84 -26.39
C GLY A 187 30.61 14.15 -25.55
N ALA A 188 30.78 12.83 -25.70
CA ALA A 188 31.80 12.02 -25.06
C ALA A 188 32.56 11.18 -26.11
N GLU A 189 33.88 11.25 -26.12
CA GLU A 189 34.69 10.50 -27.07
C GLU A 189 34.83 9.01 -26.70
N LYS A 190 34.57 8.67 -25.43
CA LYS A 190 34.86 7.34 -24.84
C LYS A 190 34.13 6.17 -25.48
N PHE A 191 33.05 6.42 -26.23
CA PHE A 191 32.24 5.36 -26.86
C PHE A 191 32.54 5.14 -28.34
N GLY A 192 33.35 6.02 -28.97
CA GLY A 192 33.74 5.86 -30.37
C GLY A 192 32.59 5.91 -31.37
N PHE A 193 31.53 6.68 -31.09
CA PHE A 193 30.37 6.80 -31.99
C PHE A 193 30.61 7.69 -33.22
N SER A 194 31.60 8.59 -33.16
CA SER A 194 31.93 9.46 -34.29
C SER A 194 32.27 8.63 -35.55
N GLY A 195 31.65 8.98 -36.67
CA GLY A 195 31.74 8.28 -37.96
C GLY A 195 30.89 7.01 -38.09
N GLN A 196 30.20 6.55 -37.03
CA GLN A 196 29.30 5.40 -37.13
C GLN A 196 28.02 5.76 -37.86
N ASN A 197 27.46 4.79 -38.57
CA ASN A 197 26.19 4.93 -39.29
C ASN A 197 25.05 4.32 -38.47
N PHE A 198 24.04 5.14 -38.16
CA PHE A 198 22.84 4.80 -37.42
C PHE A 198 21.56 4.81 -38.25
N SER A 199 21.66 4.96 -39.58
CA SER A 199 20.52 4.96 -40.51
C SER A 199 19.59 3.77 -40.34
N ASP A 200 20.14 2.61 -39.97
CA ASP A 200 19.36 1.39 -39.78
C ASP A 200 18.68 1.26 -38.42
N SER A 201 19.05 2.10 -37.46
CA SER A 201 18.49 2.07 -36.11
C SER A 201 17.02 2.52 -36.09
N LEU A 202 16.23 1.88 -35.23
CA LEU A 202 14.81 2.19 -35.09
C LEU A 202 14.57 3.65 -34.66
N TRP A 203 15.40 4.16 -33.75
CA TRP A 203 15.26 5.54 -33.26
C TRP A 203 15.59 6.57 -34.34
N PHE A 204 16.56 6.31 -35.22
CA PHE A 204 16.90 7.23 -36.30
C PHE A 204 15.82 7.24 -37.38
N LYS A 205 15.36 6.04 -37.81
CA LYS A 205 14.25 5.90 -38.77
C LYS A 205 12.98 6.55 -38.25
N SER A 206 12.71 6.42 -36.96
CA SER A 206 11.59 7.08 -36.30
C SER A 206 11.73 8.61 -36.36
N ALA A 207 12.89 9.15 -35.96
CA ALA A 207 13.13 10.59 -35.91
C ALA A 207 13.09 11.26 -37.30
N ILE A 208 13.74 10.69 -38.32
CA ILE A 208 13.81 11.29 -39.67
C ILE A 208 12.45 11.34 -40.38
N ASN A 209 11.52 10.49 -39.96
CA ASN A 209 10.14 10.46 -40.49
C ASN A 209 9.19 11.43 -39.75
N THR A 210 9.69 12.21 -38.79
CA THR A 210 8.89 13.23 -38.11
C THR A 210 8.93 14.56 -38.86
N ASP A 211 7.78 15.23 -38.98
CA ASP A 211 7.68 16.50 -39.71
C ASP A 211 8.27 17.68 -38.92
N ASN A 212 8.21 17.63 -37.59
CA ASN A 212 8.73 18.66 -36.69
C ASN A 212 8.87 18.13 -35.25
N GLY A 213 9.48 18.93 -34.38
CA GLY A 213 9.74 18.54 -32.99
C GLY A 213 8.51 18.26 -32.11
N THR A 214 7.28 18.57 -32.56
CA THR A 214 6.04 18.22 -31.82
C THR A 214 5.50 16.83 -32.13
N CYS A 215 6.03 16.18 -33.17
CA CYS A 215 5.67 14.83 -33.55
C CYS A 215 6.40 13.80 -32.66
N TYR A 216 5.72 12.69 -32.35
CA TYR A 216 6.33 11.52 -31.73
C TYR A 216 6.41 10.42 -32.80
N GLY A 217 7.60 9.85 -33.00
CA GLY A 217 7.83 8.73 -33.91
C GLY A 217 7.97 7.39 -33.20
#